data_AF-A0A7S0V480-F1
#
_entry.id   AF-A0A7S0V480-F1
#
_cell.length_a   1.000
_cell.length_b   1.000
_cell.length_c   1.000
_cell.angle_alpha   90.00
_cell.angle_beta   90.00
_cell.angle_gamma   90.00
#
_symmetry.space_group_name_H-M   'P 1'
#
loop_
_entity.id
_entity.type
_entity.pdbx_description
1 polymer ?
#
loop_
_entity_poly.entity_id
_entity_poly.type
_entity_poly.pdbx_seq_one_letter_code
_entity_poly.pdbx_strand_id
1 'polypeptide(L)'
;VAFAEVKLDATLTPILRDIFMQNVPEECDAIIRCPKLHKFSIHYWSGDPDVVQGMLDVATRLRSFDSYKLRSNDVLRFAGNKLETIDLHRGESLSRVELWAPSLRNLRLQACYSLEKVRFLKTHPLAQMLPADHTPPPVLEVNVLNSGLPSSAVRALKAKPRVQVVGDEEEDGGGFGLGGMMGGMMGGMMGGMMGHEALFAQLRRSGILNDGGLQNFDGLGDFDDDDEEDDDDEDD
;
A
#
# COMPACT_ATOMS: atom_id res chain seq x y z
N VAL A 1 4.91 -14.87 -20.10
CA VAL A 1 3.94 -15.93 -20.42
C VAL A 1 2.64 -15.50 -19.79
N ALA A 2 1.60 -15.28 -20.58
CA ALA A 2 0.27 -15.01 -20.06
C ALA A 2 -0.37 -16.35 -19.69
N PHE A 3 -0.77 -16.50 -18.44
CA PHE A 3 -1.51 -17.68 -17.97
C PHE A 3 -2.99 -17.33 -17.98
N ALA A 4 -3.82 -18.24 -18.52
CA ALA A 4 -5.28 -18.09 -18.43
C ALA A 4 -5.81 -18.50 -17.05
N GLU A 5 -5.11 -19.41 -16.36
CA GLU A 5 -5.48 -19.90 -15.03
C GLU A 5 -4.22 -20.08 -14.16
N VAL A 6 -4.32 -19.69 -12.89
CA VAL A 6 -3.30 -19.95 -11.87
C VAL A 6 -3.98 -20.57 -10.65
N LYS A 7 -3.82 -21.89 -10.47
CA LYS A 7 -4.37 -22.62 -9.32
C LYS A 7 -3.28 -23.14 -8.39
N LEU A 8 -3.12 -22.47 -7.25
CA LEU A 8 -2.16 -22.79 -6.21
C LEU A 8 -2.92 -23.14 -4.92
N ASP A 9 -3.09 -24.42 -4.63
CA ASP A 9 -3.77 -24.87 -3.41
C ASP A 9 -2.94 -25.89 -2.61
N ALA A 10 -3.43 -26.24 -1.42
CA ALA A 10 -2.76 -27.20 -0.55
C ALA A 10 -2.72 -28.63 -1.12
N THR A 11 -3.56 -28.97 -2.09
CA THR A 11 -3.61 -30.29 -2.74
C THR A 11 -2.51 -30.40 -3.80
N LEU A 12 -2.41 -29.39 -4.67
CA LEU A 12 -1.44 -29.35 -5.76
C LEU A 12 -0.06 -28.92 -5.28
N THR A 13 0.00 -28.02 -4.31
CA THR A 13 1.24 -27.37 -3.86
C THR A 13 1.40 -27.40 -2.33
N PRO A 14 1.40 -28.59 -1.69
CA PRO A 14 1.31 -28.75 -0.22
C PRO A 14 2.49 -28.20 0.58
N ILE A 15 3.60 -27.90 -0.09
CA ILE A 15 4.85 -27.42 0.50
C ILE A 15 5.22 -26.01 0.01
N LEU A 16 4.37 -25.35 -0.78
CA LEU A 16 4.65 -24.01 -1.30
C LEU A 16 4.75 -23.01 -0.14
N ARG A 17 5.84 -22.25 -0.14
CA ARG A 17 6.18 -21.30 0.93
C ARG A 17 6.30 -19.88 0.43
N ASP A 18 6.79 -19.68 -0.79
CA ASP A 18 7.08 -18.36 -1.32
C ASP A 18 6.42 -18.26 -2.69
N ILE A 19 5.65 -17.20 -2.91
CA ILE A 19 5.04 -16.86 -4.19
C ILE A 19 5.47 -15.45 -4.57
N PHE A 20 5.88 -15.31 -5.83
CA PHE A 20 6.07 -14.03 -6.49
C PHE A 20 5.26 -14.04 -7.79
N MET A 21 4.40 -13.03 -7.95
CA MET A 21 3.55 -12.85 -9.11
C MET A 21 3.71 -11.42 -9.64
N GLN A 22 3.84 -11.28 -10.94
CA GLN A 22 4.02 -9.97 -11.57
C GLN A 22 3.36 -9.95 -12.94
N ASN A 23 2.70 -8.84 -13.27
CA ASN A 23 2.06 -8.60 -14.56
C ASN A 23 1.10 -9.75 -14.94
N VAL A 24 0.28 -10.19 -13.98
CA VAL A 24 -0.72 -11.22 -14.24
C VAL A 24 -1.89 -10.56 -14.96
N PRO A 25 -2.34 -11.08 -16.11
CA PRO A 25 -3.45 -10.48 -16.87
C PRO A 25 -4.73 -10.40 -16.03
N GLU A 26 -5.58 -9.41 -16.32
CA GLU A 26 -6.85 -9.19 -15.61
C GLU A 26 -7.83 -10.35 -15.82
N GLU A 27 -7.77 -10.97 -17.00
CA GLU A 27 -8.56 -12.13 -17.40
C GLU A 27 -8.07 -13.48 -16.82
N CYS A 28 -6.99 -13.47 -16.03
CA CYS A 28 -6.46 -14.69 -15.42
C CYS A 28 -7.32 -15.14 -14.25
N ASP A 29 -7.87 -16.37 -14.33
CA ASP A 29 -8.56 -17.01 -13.20
C ASP A 29 -7.52 -17.50 -12.18
N ALA A 30 -7.37 -16.76 -11.08
CA ALA A 30 -6.38 -17.05 -10.06
C ALA A 30 -7.00 -17.52 -8.75
N ILE A 31 -6.56 -18.68 -8.26
CA ILE A 31 -6.94 -19.25 -6.96
C ILE A 31 -5.69 -19.53 -6.17
N ILE A 32 -5.51 -18.83 -5.04
CA ILE A 32 -4.33 -18.99 -4.18
C ILE A 32 -4.78 -19.36 -2.76
N ARG A 33 -4.68 -20.64 -2.42
CA ARG A 33 -5.10 -21.23 -1.14
C ARG A 33 -3.97 -22.05 -0.50
N CYS A 34 -2.91 -21.36 -0.10
CA CYS A 34 -1.69 -21.96 0.44
C CYS A 34 -1.53 -21.67 1.95
N PRO A 35 -2.02 -22.53 2.87
CA PRO A 35 -1.98 -22.24 4.30
C PRO A 35 -0.57 -22.27 4.92
N LYS A 36 0.40 -22.86 4.23
CA LYS A 36 1.81 -22.91 4.65
C LYS A 36 2.67 -21.81 4.04
N LEU A 37 2.04 -20.87 3.33
CA LEU A 37 2.73 -19.75 2.72
C LEU A 37 3.41 -18.89 3.80
N HIS A 38 4.66 -18.52 3.53
CA HIS A 38 5.51 -17.68 4.37
C HIS A 38 5.74 -16.32 3.73
N LYS A 39 5.89 -16.24 2.41
CA LYS A 39 6.08 -14.99 1.68
C LYS A 39 5.15 -14.91 0.48
N PHE A 40 4.55 -13.75 0.31
CA PHE A 40 3.74 -13.43 -0.85
C PHE A 40 4.14 -12.06 -1.37
N SER A 41 4.45 -11.97 -2.65
CA SER A 41 4.73 -10.72 -3.33
C SER A 41 3.94 -10.66 -4.65
N ILE A 42 3.18 -9.58 -4.84
CA ILE A 42 2.35 -9.39 -6.03
C ILE A 42 2.47 -7.98 -6.61
N HIS A 43 2.89 -7.87 -7.86
CA HIS A 43 3.17 -6.59 -8.50
C HIS A 43 2.32 -6.43 -9.75
N TYR A 44 1.71 -5.25 -9.92
CA TYR A 44 0.83 -4.91 -11.03
C TYR A 44 -0.35 -5.88 -11.15
N TRP A 45 -1.13 -6.01 -10.07
CA TRP A 45 -2.34 -6.84 -10.06
C TRP A 45 -3.57 -5.98 -10.28
N SER A 46 -4.29 -6.27 -11.37
CA SER A 46 -5.57 -5.65 -11.73
C SER A 46 -6.74 -6.64 -11.80
N GLY A 47 -6.49 -7.94 -11.56
CA GLY A 47 -7.51 -8.98 -11.56
C GLY A 47 -8.44 -8.95 -10.33
N ASP A 48 -9.19 -10.03 -10.12
CA ASP A 48 -10.19 -10.12 -9.05
C ASP A 48 -9.60 -9.77 -7.66
N PRO A 49 -10.10 -8.72 -6.97
CA PRO A 49 -9.60 -8.31 -5.67
C PRO A 49 -9.81 -9.35 -4.56
N ASP A 50 -10.77 -10.27 -4.72
CA ASP A 50 -11.05 -11.33 -3.74
C ASP A 50 -9.98 -12.42 -3.71
N VAL A 51 -9.16 -12.54 -4.76
CA VAL A 51 -8.05 -13.51 -4.82
C VAL A 51 -7.04 -13.23 -3.70
N VAL A 52 -6.64 -11.97 -3.55
CA VAL A 52 -5.65 -11.57 -2.53
C VAL A 52 -6.25 -11.69 -1.14
N GLN A 53 -7.48 -11.22 -0.92
CA GLN A 53 -8.12 -11.35 0.39
C GLN A 53 -8.32 -12.82 0.77
N GLY A 54 -8.77 -13.65 -0.18
CA GLY A 54 -8.93 -15.08 0.02
C GLY A 54 -7.62 -15.79 0.34
N MET A 55 -6.52 -15.39 -0.29
CA MET A 55 -5.18 -15.88 0.07
C MET A 55 -4.82 -15.50 1.51
N LEU A 56 -5.01 -14.23 1.89
CA LEU A 56 -4.73 -13.73 3.24
C LEU A 56 -5.54 -14.49 4.31
N ASP A 57 -6.80 -14.82 4.02
CA ASP A 57 -7.68 -15.52 4.94
C ASP A 57 -7.17 -16.92 5.32
N VAL A 58 -6.46 -17.60 4.41
CA VAL A 58 -5.95 -18.96 4.64
C VAL A 58 -4.47 -19.02 4.99
N ALA A 59 -3.68 -18.00 4.62
CA ALA A 59 -2.24 -17.94 4.79
C ALA A 59 -1.81 -17.64 6.25
N THR A 60 -2.29 -18.44 7.21
CA THR A 60 -2.05 -18.27 8.66
C THR A 60 -0.56 -18.31 9.08
N ARG A 61 0.32 -18.80 8.21
CA ARG A 61 1.77 -18.88 8.43
C ARG A 61 2.56 -17.77 7.71
N LEU A 62 1.87 -16.82 7.09
CA LEU A 62 2.49 -15.72 6.36
C LEU A 62 3.36 -14.89 7.30
N ARG A 63 4.57 -14.57 6.83
CA ARG A 63 5.56 -13.73 7.51
C ARG A 63 5.78 -12.40 6.80
N SER A 64 5.71 -12.41 5.47
CA SER A 64 5.93 -11.22 4.66
C SER A 64 4.86 -11.13 3.58
N PHE A 65 4.24 -9.97 3.48
CA PHE A 65 3.41 -9.58 2.36
C PHE A 65 4.03 -8.35 1.69
N ASP A 66 4.12 -8.37 0.37
CA ASP A 66 4.64 -7.28 -0.44
C ASP A 66 3.74 -7.06 -1.65
N SER A 67 3.48 -5.81 -1.99
CA SER A 67 2.74 -5.48 -3.19
C SER A 67 3.13 -4.14 -3.79
N TYR A 68 3.09 -4.07 -5.11
CA TYR A 68 3.26 -2.84 -5.87
C TYR A 68 2.14 -2.68 -6.90
N LYS A 69 1.43 -1.55 -6.91
CA LYS A 69 0.26 -1.34 -7.79
C LYS A 69 -0.75 -2.49 -7.70
N LEU A 70 -1.24 -2.72 -6.48
CA LEU A 70 -2.26 -3.70 -6.19
C LEU A 70 -3.63 -3.03 -6.24
N ARG A 71 -4.49 -3.43 -7.18
CA ARG A 71 -5.92 -3.16 -7.12
C ARG A 71 -6.54 -4.14 -6.14
N SER A 72 -7.05 -3.65 -5.02
CA SER A 72 -7.71 -4.47 -4.00
C SER A 72 -9.14 -4.02 -3.78
N ASN A 73 -9.86 -4.79 -2.96
CA ASN A 73 -11.07 -4.32 -2.32
C ASN A 73 -10.79 -3.06 -1.49
N ASP A 74 -11.87 -2.34 -1.17
CA ASP A 74 -11.87 -1.18 -0.28
C ASP A 74 -11.13 -1.44 1.05
N VAL A 75 -11.18 -2.69 1.53
CA VAL A 75 -10.56 -3.12 2.79
C VAL A 75 -9.66 -4.34 2.57
N LEU A 76 -8.39 -4.23 2.94
CA LEU A 76 -7.49 -5.38 3.09
C LEU A 76 -7.36 -5.78 4.56
N ARG A 77 -7.58 -7.07 4.85
CA ARG A 77 -7.51 -7.63 6.20
C ARG A 77 -6.35 -8.60 6.30
N PHE A 78 -5.42 -8.30 7.21
CA PHE A 78 -4.28 -9.16 7.51
C PHE A 78 -4.48 -9.80 8.87
N ALA A 79 -4.33 -11.12 8.93
CA ALA A 79 -4.37 -11.88 10.17
C ALA A 79 -3.26 -12.93 10.20
N GLY A 80 -2.32 -12.82 11.15
CA GLY A 80 -1.25 -13.79 11.27
C GLY A 80 -0.38 -13.57 12.51
N ASN A 81 -0.24 -14.61 13.34
CA ASN A 81 0.62 -14.55 14.53
C ASN A 81 2.12 -14.50 14.16
N LYS A 82 2.47 -14.86 12.91
CA LYS A 82 3.85 -14.86 12.40
C LYS A 82 4.11 -13.75 11.38
N LEU A 83 3.13 -12.89 11.13
CA LEU A 83 3.27 -11.80 10.15
C LEU A 83 4.19 -10.72 10.74
N GLU A 84 5.31 -10.48 10.06
CA GLU A 84 6.39 -9.60 10.51
C GLU A 84 6.47 -8.33 9.65
N THR A 85 6.19 -8.45 8.36
CA THR A 85 6.29 -7.34 7.40
C THR A 85 5.08 -7.31 6.47
N ILE A 86 4.53 -6.10 6.29
CA ILE A 86 3.56 -5.77 5.26
C ILE A 86 4.10 -4.56 4.50
N ASP A 87 4.27 -4.70 3.19
CA ASP A 87 4.65 -3.62 2.28
C ASP A 87 3.55 -3.42 1.24
N LEU A 88 2.85 -2.29 1.32
CA LEU A 88 1.83 -1.86 0.38
C LEU A 88 2.33 -0.59 -0.29
N HIS A 89 2.78 -0.72 -1.54
CA HIS A 89 3.23 0.40 -2.33
C HIS A 89 2.26 0.65 -3.50
N ARG A 90 1.67 1.85 -3.55
CA ARG A 90 0.64 2.20 -4.55
C ARG A 90 -0.55 1.23 -4.52
N GLY A 91 -1.14 1.00 -3.35
CA GLY A 91 -2.42 0.28 -3.26
C GLY A 91 -3.54 1.14 -3.85
N GLU A 92 -4.10 0.71 -4.97
CA GLU A 92 -5.16 1.43 -5.69
C GLU A 92 -6.52 1.03 -5.12
N SER A 93 -7.41 2.00 -4.90
CA SER A 93 -8.75 1.80 -4.30
C SER A 93 -8.77 1.27 -2.85
N LEU A 94 -7.61 1.18 -2.20
CA LEU A 94 -7.50 0.74 -0.81
C LEU A 94 -7.82 1.88 0.15
N SER A 95 -9.01 1.90 0.76
CA SER A 95 -9.37 2.90 1.78
C SER A 95 -8.98 2.47 3.20
N ARG A 96 -8.87 1.16 3.45
CA ARG A 96 -8.67 0.65 4.82
C ARG A 96 -7.79 -0.57 4.90
N VAL A 97 -6.90 -0.55 5.90
CA VAL A 97 -6.11 -1.70 6.31
C VAL A 97 -6.52 -2.14 7.72
N GLU A 98 -6.86 -3.41 7.88
CA GLU A 98 -7.20 -4.00 9.18
C GLU A 98 -6.21 -5.11 9.56
N LEU A 99 -5.73 -5.08 10.80
CA LEU A 99 -4.55 -5.86 11.21
C LEU A 99 -4.81 -6.62 12.51
N TRP A 100 -4.70 -7.95 12.45
CA TRP A 100 -4.36 -8.81 13.59
C TRP A 100 -2.97 -9.42 13.36
N ALA A 101 -1.92 -8.73 13.82
CA ALA A 101 -0.54 -9.15 13.62
C ALA A 101 0.31 -8.78 14.85
N PRO A 102 0.26 -9.56 15.95
CA PRO A 102 0.97 -9.23 17.18
C PRO A 102 2.50 -9.19 17.00
N SER A 103 3.04 -9.97 16.06
CA SER A 103 4.46 -10.05 15.70
C SER A 103 4.91 -9.02 14.64
N LEU A 104 4.03 -8.12 14.21
CA LEU A 104 4.35 -7.16 13.15
C LEU A 104 5.45 -6.20 13.60
N ARG A 105 6.45 -6.02 12.73
CA ARG A 105 7.61 -5.13 12.92
C ARG A 105 7.58 -3.96 11.94
N ASN A 106 7.15 -4.22 10.70
CA ASN A 106 7.15 -3.22 9.64
C ASN A 106 5.80 -3.19 8.93
N LEU A 107 5.22 -2.00 8.84
CA LEU A 107 4.04 -1.70 8.05
C LEU A 107 4.35 -0.53 7.13
N ARG A 108 4.48 -0.77 5.83
CA ARG A 108 4.75 0.28 4.85
C ARG A 108 3.51 0.48 4.00
N LEU A 109 3.07 1.74 3.92
CA LEU A 109 1.83 2.18 3.27
C LEU A 109 2.16 3.29 2.26
N GLN A 110 3.25 3.11 1.53
CA GLN A 110 3.80 4.16 0.67
C GLN A 110 2.90 4.42 -0.52
N ALA A 111 2.67 5.70 -0.84
CA ALA A 111 1.89 6.12 -2.01
C ALA A 111 0.48 5.47 -2.09
N CYS A 112 -0.11 5.09 -0.96
CA CYS A 112 -1.48 4.58 -0.88
C CYS A 112 -2.44 5.78 -0.76
N TYR A 113 -2.66 6.48 -1.87
CA TYR A 113 -3.35 7.79 -1.89
C TYR A 113 -4.82 7.76 -1.47
N SER A 114 -5.49 6.62 -1.61
CA SER A 114 -6.88 6.45 -1.19
C SER A 114 -7.02 5.99 0.26
N LEU A 115 -5.92 5.74 0.97
CA LEU A 115 -5.95 5.12 2.29
C LEU A 115 -6.42 6.10 3.37
N GLU A 116 -7.59 5.84 3.94
CA GLU A 116 -8.19 6.69 4.97
C GLU A 116 -7.92 6.18 6.39
N LYS A 117 -7.74 4.86 6.57
CA LYS A 117 -7.74 4.27 7.90
C LYS A 117 -6.87 3.02 8.04
N VAL A 118 -6.13 2.99 9.15
CA VAL A 118 -5.44 1.79 9.64
C VAL A 118 -6.04 1.37 10.98
N ARG A 119 -6.55 0.13 11.06
CA ARG A 119 -7.22 -0.41 12.25
C ARG A 119 -6.50 -1.65 12.77
N PHE A 120 -5.95 -1.54 13.97
CA PHE A 120 -5.45 -2.70 14.72
C PHE A 120 -6.60 -3.36 15.49
N LEU A 121 -6.84 -4.63 15.20
CA LEU A 121 -7.86 -5.43 15.85
C LEU A 121 -7.42 -5.80 17.28
N LYS A 122 -8.34 -5.69 18.23
CA LYS A 122 -8.09 -6.04 19.65
C LYS A 122 -8.26 -7.54 19.92
N THR A 123 -9.04 -8.23 19.09
CA THR A 123 -9.39 -9.63 19.22
C THR A 123 -9.44 -10.29 17.84
N HIS A 124 -9.07 -11.57 17.77
CA HIS A 124 -9.16 -12.40 16.57
C HIS A 124 -9.12 -13.88 16.99
N PRO A 125 -9.75 -14.81 16.24
CA PRO A 125 -9.68 -16.25 16.57
C PRO A 125 -8.25 -16.79 16.71
N LEU A 126 -7.30 -16.28 15.92
CA LEU A 126 -5.89 -16.67 15.99
C LEU A 126 -5.20 -16.27 17.32
N ALA A 127 -5.82 -15.42 18.15
CA ALA A 127 -5.30 -15.09 19.48
C ALA A 127 -5.10 -16.34 20.36
N GLN A 128 -5.96 -17.35 20.20
CA GLN A 128 -5.88 -18.61 20.95
C GLN A 128 -4.65 -19.45 20.58
N MET A 129 -4.11 -19.25 19.38
CA MET A 129 -2.87 -19.89 18.91
C MET A 129 -1.63 -19.07 19.29
N LEU A 130 -1.83 -18.02 20.09
CA LEU A 130 -0.84 -17.16 20.73
C LEU A 130 0.10 -17.97 21.66
N PRO A 131 1.43 -18.15 21.45
CA PRO A 131 2.24 -18.73 22.54
C PRO A 131 2.11 -17.89 23.82
N ALA A 132 2.01 -18.53 24.99
CA ALA A 132 1.78 -17.83 26.27
C ALA A 132 2.94 -16.91 26.66
N ASP A 133 4.15 -17.22 26.18
CA ASP A 133 5.38 -16.46 26.33
C ASP A 133 5.63 -15.46 25.19
N HIS A 134 4.65 -15.28 24.28
CA HIS A 134 4.81 -14.37 23.16
C HIS A 134 4.99 -12.93 23.64
N THR A 135 6.18 -12.40 23.38
CA THR A 135 6.48 -10.98 23.56
C THR A 135 6.41 -10.28 22.22
N PRO A 136 5.48 -9.32 22.02
CA PRO A 136 5.44 -8.55 20.80
C PRO A 136 6.73 -7.74 20.59
N PRO A 137 7.16 -7.49 19.34
CA PRO A 137 8.32 -6.65 19.06
C PRO A 137 8.23 -5.28 19.76
N PRO A 138 9.33 -4.73 20.29
CA PRO A 138 9.29 -3.48 21.05
C PRO A 138 8.79 -2.30 20.22
N VAL A 139 9.16 -2.26 18.94
CA VAL A 139 8.80 -1.21 17.99
C VAL A 139 8.12 -1.82 16.76
N LEU A 140 7.07 -1.17 16.31
CA LEU A 140 6.41 -1.34 15.02
C LEU A 140 6.64 -0.06 14.21
N GLU A 141 7.49 -0.16 13.20
CA GLU A 141 7.73 0.93 12.25
C GLU A 141 6.56 1.00 11.26
N VAL A 142 5.95 2.18 11.15
CA VAL A 142 4.85 2.44 10.22
C VAL A 142 5.27 3.55 9.26
N ASN A 143 5.60 3.19 8.03
CA ASN A 143 5.94 4.14 6.99
C ASN A 143 4.67 4.59 6.26
N VAL A 144 4.38 5.89 6.33
CA VAL A 144 3.19 6.53 5.75
C VAL A 144 3.55 7.53 4.64
N LEU A 145 4.77 7.47 4.10
CA LEU A 145 5.27 8.40 3.09
C LEU A 145 4.33 8.45 1.87
N ASN A 146 3.87 9.66 1.53
CA ASN A 146 2.91 9.90 0.45
C ASN A 146 1.61 9.07 0.56
N SER A 147 1.25 8.61 1.76
CA SER A 147 -0.04 7.97 1.98
C SER A 147 -1.17 9.00 1.99
N GLY A 148 -2.38 8.59 1.63
CA GLY A 148 -3.59 9.43 1.75
C GLY A 148 -4.13 9.55 3.17
N LEU A 149 -3.38 9.11 4.18
CA LEU A 149 -3.89 9.03 5.54
C LEU A 149 -4.19 10.43 6.09
N PRO A 150 -5.41 10.69 6.60
CA PRO A 150 -5.72 11.96 7.24
C PRO A 150 -4.90 12.11 8.52
N SER A 151 -4.56 13.35 8.89
CA SER A 151 -3.74 13.64 10.09
C SER A 151 -4.34 13.07 11.38
N SER A 152 -5.67 12.92 11.44
CA SER A 152 -6.36 12.27 12.55
C SER A 152 -6.02 10.77 12.68
N ALA A 153 -5.89 10.06 11.55
CA ALA A 153 -5.47 8.66 11.52
C ALA A 153 -4.00 8.53 11.89
N VAL A 154 -3.14 9.41 11.40
CA VAL A 154 -1.71 9.44 11.77
C VAL A 154 -1.52 9.71 13.26
N ARG A 155 -2.27 10.66 13.83
CA ARG A 155 -2.29 10.90 15.28
C ARG A 155 -2.73 9.66 16.07
N ALA A 156 -3.74 8.94 15.58
CA ALA A 156 -4.19 7.71 16.20
C ALA A 156 -3.15 6.57 16.11
N LEU A 157 -2.31 6.56 15.07
CA LEU A 157 -1.14 5.67 14.98
C LEU A 157 -0.08 6.06 16.00
N LYS A 158 0.33 7.33 16.04
CA LYS A 158 1.32 7.88 17.00
C LYS A 158 0.93 7.68 18.46
N ALA A 159 -0.38 7.66 18.78
CA ALA A 159 -0.88 7.41 20.13
C ALA A 159 -0.67 5.97 20.64
N LYS A 160 -0.26 5.02 19.79
CA LYS A 160 -0.03 3.62 20.18
C LYS A 160 1.39 3.46 20.75
N PRO A 161 1.57 2.85 21.94
CA PRO A 161 2.87 2.80 22.63
C PRO A 161 4.03 2.17 21.85
N ARG A 162 3.73 1.27 20.90
CA ARG A 162 4.74 0.53 20.12
C ARG A 162 4.95 1.11 18.72
N VAL A 163 4.13 2.05 18.28
CA VAL A 163 4.13 2.52 16.88
C VAL A 163 5.09 3.69 16.73
N GLN A 164 6.03 3.56 15.80
CA GLN A 164 6.89 4.63 15.34
C GLN A 164 6.50 4.97 13.91
N VAL A 165 5.92 6.16 13.70
CA VAL A 165 5.53 6.61 12.35
C VAL A 165 6.74 7.25 11.65
N VAL A 166 6.96 6.90 10.38
CA VAL A 166 8.03 7.40 9.51
C VAL A 166 7.42 7.96 8.22
N GLY A 167 7.97 9.05 7.68
CA GLY A 167 7.52 9.63 6.40
C GLY A 167 6.31 10.55 6.50
N ASP A 168 5.86 10.86 7.71
CA ASP A 168 5.03 12.02 7.99
C ASP A 168 5.99 13.21 8.08
N GLU A 169 6.29 13.81 6.94
CA GLU A 169 6.80 15.19 6.93
C GLU A 169 5.65 16.02 7.46
N GLU A 170 5.51 16.08 8.78
CA GLU A 170 4.83 17.19 9.41
C GLU A 170 5.57 18.39 8.85
N GLU A 171 4.98 19.03 7.84
CA GLU A 171 5.10 20.45 7.67
C GLU A 171 4.69 20.98 9.04
N ASP A 172 5.67 21.11 9.93
CA ASP A 172 5.75 22.12 10.96
C ASP A 172 5.68 23.45 10.21
N GLY A 173 4.53 23.68 9.58
CA GLY A 173 4.01 24.95 9.16
C GLY A 173 3.96 25.69 10.46
N GLY A 174 5.04 26.42 10.68
CA GLY A 174 5.28 27.16 11.89
C GLY A 174 3.99 27.86 12.23
N GLY A 175 3.41 27.43 13.35
CA GLY A 175 2.46 28.27 14.05
C GLY A 175 3.19 29.59 14.24
N PHE A 176 2.92 30.54 13.35
CA PHE A 176 3.15 31.94 13.56
C PHE A 176 2.43 32.23 14.87
N GLY A 177 3.19 32.20 15.96
CA GLY A 177 2.80 32.73 17.24
C GLY A 177 2.51 34.21 17.03
N LEU A 178 1.28 34.54 16.67
CA LEU A 178 0.66 35.86 16.81
C LEU A 178 0.42 36.14 18.30
N GLY A 179 1.48 36.04 19.11
CA GLY A 179 1.42 35.99 20.56
C GLY A 179 2.73 36.42 21.20
N GLY A 180 3.32 37.51 20.71
CA GLY A 180 4.40 38.19 21.41
C GLY A 180 5.55 38.59 20.49
N MET A 181 5.50 39.84 19.99
CA MET A 181 6.63 40.78 19.95
C MET A 181 6.22 42.01 19.12
N MET A 182 5.53 42.93 19.79
CA MET A 182 5.79 44.34 19.53
C MET A 182 7.24 44.60 19.93
N GLY A 183 8.06 45.10 18.99
CA GLY A 183 9.31 45.75 19.33
C GLY A 183 10.47 45.40 18.40
N GLY A 184 10.71 46.27 17.42
CA GLY A 184 12.08 46.56 17.01
C GLY A 184 12.47 46.16 15.60
N MET A 185 12.37 47.14 14.70
CA MET A 185 13.48 47.65 13.88
C MET A 185 14.15 46.76 12.82
N MET A 186 14.13 47.34 11.61
CA MET A 186 15.22 47.44 10.62
C MET A 186 15.63 46.19 9.83
N GLY A 187 15.32 46.26 8.53
CA GLY A 187 16.35 46.40 7.49
C GLY A 187 16.94 45.11 6.92
N GLY A 188 16.90 44.98 5.59
CA GLY A 188 17.87 44.13 4.88
C GLY A 188 17.30 43.21 3.81
N MET A 189 17.12 43.78 2.63
CA MET A 189 17.41 43.23 1.29
C MET A 189 18.02 41.82 1.11
N MET A 190 17.62 41.25 -0.03
CA MET A 190 18.34 40.33 -0.94
C MET A 190 18.18 38.80 -0.77
N GLY A 191 17.45 38.21 -1.74
CA GLY A 191 18.10 37.42 -2.78
C GLY A 191 18.20 35.91 -2.56
N GLY A 192 17.63 35.14 -3.49
CA GLY A 192 18.05 33.75 -3.71
C GLY A 192 16.92 32.78 -4.04
N MET A 193 16.38 32.87 -5.26
CA MET A 193 15.69 31.72 -5.89
C MET A 193 16.70 30.57 -6.03
N MET A 194 16.53 29.50 -5.27
CA MET A 194 17.16 28.21 -5.58
C MET A 194 16.12 27.27 -6.16
N GLY A 195 16.42 26.83 -7.38
CA GLY A 195 15.52 26.11 -8.26
C GLY A 195 15.26 24.66 -7.84
N HIS A 196 14.12 24.21 -8.33
CA HIS A 196 13.53 22.87 -8.26
C HIS A 196 14.44 21.71 -8.76
N GLU A 197 15.64 22.00 -9.27
CA GLU A 197 16.56 21.00 -9.84
C GLU A 197 17.41 20.26 -8.79
N ALA A 198 17.59 20.82 -7.59
CA ALA A 198 18.38 20.17 -6.54
C ALA A 198 17.70 18.90 -5.96
N LEU A 199 16.36 18.86 -5.99
CA LEU A 199 15.58 17.72 -5.49
C LEU A 199 15.69 16.50 -6.44
N PHE A 200 15.75 16.73 -7.75
CA PHE A 200 15.88 15.67 -8.76
C PHE A 200 17.29 15.07 -8.81
N ALA A 201 18.33 15.83 -8.47
CA ALA A 201 19.69 15.31 -8.39
C ALA A 201 19.90 14.35 -7.20
N GLN A 202 19.12 14.51 -6.13
CA GLN A 202 19.20 13.64 -4.94
C GLN A 202 18.48 12.29 -5.17
N LEU A 203 17.41 12.27 -5.97
CA LEU A 203 16.72 11.03 -6.37
C LEU A 203 17.54 10.16 -7.34
N ARG A 204 18.33 10.75 -8.25
CA ARG A 204 19.21 9.98 -9.16
C ARG A 204 20.38 9.27 -8.46
N ARG A 205 20.83 9.73 -7.29
CA ARG A 205 21.89 9.06 -6.52
C ARG A 205 21.42 7.83 -5.74
N SER A 206 20.12 7.60 -5.63
CA SER A 206 19.56 6.49 -4.84
C SER A 206 19.47 5.15 -5.59
N GLY A 207 19.81 5.11 -6.88
CA GLY A 207 19.83 3.86 -7.66
C GLY A 207 18.44 3.25 -7.92
N ILE A 208 17.35 4.01 -7.73
CA ILE A 208 15.96 3.54 -7.90
C ILE A 208 15.47 3.67 -9.36
N LEU A 209 16.24 4.33 -10.24
CA LEU A 209 15.94 4.40 -11.67
C LEU A 209 17.06 3.73 -12.45
N ASN A 210 16.75 2.56 -13.02
CA ASN A 210 17.58 1.93 -14.03
C ASN A 210 17.28 2.61 -15.37
N ASP A 211 18.27 3.31 -15.91
CA ASP A 211 18.26 3.81 -17.29
C ASP A 211 18.27 2.61 -18.24
N GLY A 212 17.14 2.33 -18.87
CA GLY A 212 17.08 1.33 -19.92
C GLY A 212 15.68 0.96 -20.34
N GLY A 213 15.18 1.59 -21.41
CA GLY A 213 14.07 1.04 -22.18
C GLY A 213 12.92 2.00 -22.49
N LEU A 214 13.21 3.20 -22.99
CA LEU A 214 12.24 3.91 -23.84
C LEU A 214 12.57 3.60 -25.30
N GLN A 215 11.89 2.60 -25.85
CA GLN A 215 11.76 2.43 -27.29
C GLN A 215 10.27 2.31 -27.61
N ASN A 216 9.78 3.33 -28.31
CA ASN A 216 8.72 3.34 -29.30
C ASN A 216 7.41 2.60 -28.96
N PHE A 217 6.38 3.37 -28.64
CA PHE A 217 5.01 2.96 -28.93
C PHE A 217 4.27 4.12 -29.57
N ASP A 218 4.55 4.31 -30.87
CA ASP A 218 3.64 4.99 -31.79
C ASP A 218 2.49 4.01 -32.09
N GLY A 219 1.27 4.40 -31.76
CA GLY A 219 0.10 3.55 -31.94
C GLY A 219 -1.18 4.19 -31.41
N LEU A 220 -1.44 5.44 -31.82
CA LEU A 220 -2.79 6.00 -31.76
C LEU A 220 -3.63 5.25 -32.79
N GLY A 221 -4.35 4.23 -32.30
CA GLY A 221 -5.47 3.62 -33.03
C GLY A 221 -6.71 4.41 -32.69
N ASP A 222 -7.31 5.00 -33.72
CA ASP A 222 -8.60 5.68 -33.70
C ASP A 222 -9.65 4.75 -33.07
N PHE A 223 -10.27 5.23 -31.99
CA PHE A 223 -11.50 4.64 -31.44
C PHE A 223 -12.64 5.20 -32.26
N ASP A 224 -13.27 4.35 -33.05
CA ASP A 224 -14.54 4.64 -33.71
C ASP A 224 -15.62 4.80 -32.61
N ASP A 225 -16.16 6.01 -32.51
CA ASP A 225 -17.36 6.33 -31.75
C ASP A 225 -18.57 5.73 -32.50
N ASP A 226 -19.04 4.57 -32.06
CA ASP A 226 -20.37 4.05 -32.39
C ASP A 226 -21.39 4.77 -31.49
N ASP A 227 -21.91 5.90 -31.97
CA ASP A 227 -23.08 6.59 -31.44
C ASP A 227 -24.35 5.78 -31.78
N GLU A 228 -24.80 4.94 -30.85
CA GLU A 228 -26.18 4.44 -30.80
C GLU A 228 -27.09 5.54 -30.24
N GLU A 229 -27.77 6.28 -31.12
CA GLU A 229 -28.97 7.05 -30.76
C GLU A 229 -30.21 6.18 -30.97
N ASP A 230 -30.71 5.60 -29.88
CA ASP A 230 -32.08 5.12 -29.73
C ASP A 230 -32.93 6.19 -29.01
N ASP A 231 -34.20 6.22 -29.42
CA ASP A 231 -35.36 6.83 -28.77
C ASP A 231 -35.50 8.37 -28.87
N ASP A 232 -36.54 8.81 -29.58
CA ASP A 232 -37.74 9.26 -28.86
C ASP A 232 -38.91 9.57 -29.82
N ASP A 233 -40.08 9.24 -29.27
CA ASP A 233 -41.44 9.39 -29.76
C ASP A 233 -41.80 10.79 -30.30
N GLU A 234 -42.74 10.85 -31.24
CA GLU A 234 -43.83 11.84 -31.12
C GLU A 234 -45.07 11.41 -31.94
N ASP A 235 -46.19 11.35 -31.21
CA ASP A 235 -47.56 11.12 -31.62
C ASP A 235 -48.17 12.29 -32.44
N ASP A 236 -49.35 12.00 -33.02
CA ASP A 236 -50.37 12.83 -33.71
C ASP A 236 -50.31 13.01 -35.25
#